data_AF-A0A9P4T494-F1
#
_entry.id   AF-A0A9P4T494-F1
#
_cell.length_a   1.000
_cell.length_b   1.000
_cell.length_c   1.000
_cell.angle_alpha   90.00
_cell.angle_beta   90.00
_cell.angle_gamma   90.00
#
_symmetry.space_group_name_H-M   'P 1'
#
loop_
_entity.id
_entity.type
_entity.pdbx_description
1 polymer ?
#
loop_
_entity_poly.entity_id
_entity_poly.type
_entity_poly.pdbx_seq_one_letter_code
_entity_poly.pdbx_strand_id
1 'polypeptide(L)'
;MSVPKSATATLQYLDSTQANPAVNQSQPHHLHSSAHMSPPKVVITRNLGQGAQAFLQSQSTDLEVAQWQSDEPCPRAWLLQTVPGATGLLIMVSDLIDTELLSAAGPQLKTIATFSTGTDHIDLPALKARGIRLGYITDCLSDAVADLAVMLVLMAQRRGAEALARVSRGDWPQLPWHPGLMTGPQIRGKTVGFLGFGRIAQATAKRLLGFGIAKVVYVTSKPGVSVKEDYYGLSGDAEKVQVEVVSDLSRLASESDVVVVGCGLTPSTRHLVNAEFLSKMKKTAVLVNIARGPVVDTNALVEALDMGLIFGAGLDVIEGEPDIPADHPILKQPRWLWSLCRTF
;
A
#
# COMPACT_ATOMS: atom_id res chain seq x y z
N MET A 1 -2.69 -25.02 -16.39
CA MET A 1 -1.78 -23.97 -15.92
C MET A 1 -2.08 -22.72 -16.73
N SER A 2 -2.88 -21.80 -16.19
CA SER A 2 -3.25 -20.55 -16.85
C SER A 2 -2.16 -19.51 -16.63
N VAL A 3 -1.61 -18.98 -17.72
CA VAL A 3 -0.72 -17.81 -17.70
C VAL A 3 -1.50 -16.63 -17.10
N PRO A 4 -0.96 -15.89 -16.11
CA PRO A 4 -1.65 -14.73 -15.57
C PRO A 4 -1.75 -13.63 -16.65
N LYS A 5 -2.93 -13.01 -16.74
CA LYS A 5 -3.16 -11.82 -17.58
C LYS A 5 -2.21 -10.70 -17.13
N SER A 6 -1.63 -9.98 -18.08
CA SER A 6 -0.70 -8.86 -17.85
C SER A 6 -1.27 -7.86 -16.83
N ALA A 7 -0.44 -7.46 -15.86
CA ALA A 7 -0.76 -6.36 -14.94
C ALA A 7 -1.13 -5.10 -15.74
N THR A 8 -2.24 -4.45 -15.40
CA THR A 8 -2.71 -3.27 -16.13
C THR A 8 -2.22 -2.02 -15.41
N ALA A 9 -1.18 -1.36 -15.93
CA ALA A 9 -0.82 -0.03 -15.46
C ALA A 9 -1.93 0.97 -15.82
N THR A 10 -2.48 1.68 -14.82
CA THR A 10 -3.48 2.72 -15.07
C THR A 10 -2.77 4.06 -15.28
N LEU A 11 -2.89 4.61 -16.48
CA LEU A 11 -2.54 6.02 -16.74
C LEU A 11 -3.78 6.86 -16.44
N GLN A 12 -3.79 7.61 -15.34
CA GLN A 12 -4.85 8.57 -15.10
C GLN A 12 -4.60 9.85 -15.91
N TYR A 13 -5.52 10.15 -16.82
CA TYR A 13 -5.63 11.46 -17.47
C TYR A 13 -6.42 12.40 -16.56
N LEU A 14 -5.88 13.56 -16.23
CA LEU A 14 -6.64 14.64 -15.61
C LEU A 14 -7.30 15.43 -16.74
N ASP A 15 -8.59 15.17 -16.99
CA ASP A 15 -9.35 15.73 -18.10
C ASP A 15 -9.50 17.27 -18.02
N SER A 16 -9.36 17.91 -19.19
CA SER A 16 -9.85 19.26 -19.48
C SER A 16 -10.71 19.21 -20.74
N THR A 17 -11.96 19.65 -20.63
CA THR A 17 -13.02 19.62 -21.66
C THR A 17 -12.90 20.70 -22.75
N GLN A 18 -13.25 20.28 -23.99
CA GLN A 18 -13.83 20.99 -25.15
C GLN A 18 -13.06 22.09 -25.93
N ALA A 19 -12.83 21.84 -27.23
CA ALA A 19 -13.16 22.76 -28.34
C ALA A 19 -13.13 22.09 -29.74
N ASN A 20 -14.23 22.31 -30.49
CA ASN A 20 -14.59 22.19 -31.91
C ASN A 20 -13.60 21.72 -33.03
N PRO A 21 -14.07 20.96 -34.05
CA PRO A 21 -13.34 20.70 -35.29
C PRO A 21 -13.90 21.50 -36.50
N ALA A 22 -13.04 22.14 -37.29
CA ALA A 22 -13.38 22.59 -38.64
C ALA A 22 -12.15 22.87 -39.54
N VAL A 23 -12.11 22.16 -40.68
CA VAL A 23 -11.64 22.57 -42.03
C VAL A 23 -10.14 22.44 -42.42
N ASN A 24 -9.87 21.33 -43.13
CA ASN A 24 -9.49 21.17 -44.56
C ASN A 24 -8.15 21.67 -45.17
N GLN A 25 -7.50 20.71 -45.85
CA GLN A 25 -6.78 20.75 -47.16
C GLN A 25 -5.34 21.33 -47.33
N SER A 26 -4.40 20.38 -47.45
CA SER A 26 -3.42 20.15 -48.54
C SER A 26 -2.34 21.18 -48.97
N GLN A 27 -1.08 20.69 -48.88
CA GLN A 27 0.14 20.89 -49.75
C GLN A 27 1.38 21.44 -48.99
N PRO A 28 2.62 21.23 -49.50
CA PRO A 28 3.27 19.98 -49.89
C PRO A 28 4.59 19.74 -49.11
N HIS A 29 5.21 18.60 -49.36
CA HIS A 29 6.41 18.06 -48.71
C HIS A 29 7.57 19.05 -48.52
N HIS A 30 7.86 19.39 -47.26
CA HIS A 30 9.20 19.78 -46.84
C HIS A 30 9.90 18.54 -46.27
N LEU A 31 10.92 18.06 -46.97
CA LEU A 31 11.93 17.14 -46.44
C LEU A 31 12.52 17.76 -45.16
N HIS A 32 11.95 17.42 -44.02
CA HIS A 32 12.55 17.70 -42.73
C HIS A 32 13.80 16.83 -42.66
N SER A 33 14.96 17.50 -42.70
CA SER A 33 16.19 16.99 -42.14
C SER A 33 15.83 16.34 -40.81
N SER A 34 15.95 15.01 -40.74
CA SER A 34 15.80 14.28 -39.50
C SER A 34 16.96 14.70 -38.61
N ALA A 35 16.77 15.77 -37.84
CA ALA A 35 17.57 16.04 -36.68
C ALA A 35 17.59 14.72 -35.90
N HIS A 36 18.76 14.10 -35.77
CA HIS A 36 18.96 12.97 -34.89
C HIS A 36 18.62 13.45 -33.49
N MET A 37 17.36 13.34 -33.09
CA MET A 37 16.94 13.57 -31.73
C MET A 37 17.66 12.51 -30.91
N SER A 38 18.51 12.94 -29.99
CA SER A 38 19.12 12.05 -29.00
C SER A 38 18.00 11.23 -28.36
N PRO A 39 18.19 9.91 -28.20
CA PRO A 39 17.16 9.04 -27.65
C PRO A 39 16.71 9.58 -26.28
N PRO A 40 15.39 9.57 -25.97
CA PRO A 40 14.89 10.08 -24.71
C PRO A 40 15.55 9.34 -23.54
N LYS A 41 16.08 10.13 -22.60
CA LYS A 41 16.69 9.61 -21.40
C LYS A 41 15.65 9.13 -20.39
N VAL A 42 15.82 7.92 -19.88
CA VAL A 42 14.99 7.32 -18.83
C VAL A 42 15.88 6.96 -17.65
N VAL A 43 15.48 7.42 -16.45
CA VAL A 43 16.20 7.13 -15.20
C VAL A 43 15.43 6.09 -14.41
N ILE A 44 16.14 5.05 -13.95
CA ILE A 44 15.57 3.93 -13.20
C ILE A 44 16.31 3.81 -11.88
N THR A 45 15.60 3.93 -10.76
CA THR A 45 16.20 4.08 -9.43
C THR A 45 16.60 2.77 -8.75
N ARG A 46 16.35 1.62 -9.40
CA ARG A 46 16.57 0.28 -8.84
C ARG A 46 16.93 -0.72 -9.93
N ASN A 47 17.58 -1.81 -9.53
CA ASN A 47 17.65 -3.01 -10.34
C ASN A 47 16.24 -3.59 -10.59
N LEU A 48 15.98 -4.12 -11.78
CA LEU A 48 14.69 -4.70 -12.13
C LEU A 48 14.80 -6.21 -12.28
N GLY A 49 13.70 -6.92 -12.03
CA GLY A 49 13.63 -8.37 -12.26
C GLY A 49 13.92 -8.73 -13.72
N GLN A 50 14.40 -9.95 -13.94
CA GLN A 50 14.91 -10.43 -15.24
C GLN A 50 14.00 -10.12 -16.43
N GLY A 51 12.68 -10.31 -16.28
CA GLY A 51 11.71 -10.03 -17.34
C GLY A 51 11.61 -8.55 -17.72
N ALA A 52 11.57 -7.65 -16.73
CA ALA A 52 11.56 -6.21 -16.95
C ALA A 52 12.91 -5.72 -17.50
N GLN A 53 14.02 -6.30 -17.04
CA GLN A 53 15.35 -5.98 -17.55
C GLN A 53 15.50 -6.38 -19.02
N ALA A 54 15.04 -7.58 -19.40
CA ALA A 54 15.05 -8.03 -20.79
C ALA A 54 14.19 -7.13 -21.70
N PHE A 55 13.03 -6.68 -21.21
CA PHE A 55 12.20 -5.73 -21.93
C PHE A 55 12.94 -4.39 -22.14
N LEU A 56 13.56 -3.81 -21.11
CA LEU A 56 14.33 -2.58 -21.26
C LEU A 56 15.50 -2.71 -22.23
N GLN A 57 16.24 -3.82 -22.15
CA GLN A 57 17.35 -4.10 -23.06
C GLN A 57 16.88 -4.17 -24.52
N SER A 58 15.68 -4.70 -24.79
CA SER A 58 15.09 -4.73 -26.12
C SER A 58 14.78 -3.34 -26.68
N GLN A 59 14.70 -2.31 -25.83
CA GLN A 59 14.45 -0.91 -26.19
C GLN A 59 15.72 -0.04 -26.20
N SER A 60 16.91 -0.65 -26.04
CA SER A 60 18.18 0.07 -25.87
C SER A 60 18.63 0.91 -27.07
N THR A 61 18.07 0.69 -28.26
CA THR A 61 18.29 1.55 -29.44
C THR A 61 17.45 2.81 -29.42
N ASP A 62 16.33 2.80 -28.69
CA ASP A 62 15.33 3.87 -28.69
C ASP A 62 15.39 4.72 -27.41
N LEU A 63 16.01 4.21 -26.34
CA LEU A 63 16.09 4.86 -25.03
C LEU A 63 17.53 4.97 -24.54
N GLU A 64 17.90 6.12 -23.99
CA GLU A 64 19.10 6.25 -23.17
C GLU A 64 18.72 5.89 -21.72
N VAL A 65 19.18 4.74 -21.22
CA VAL A 65 18.81 4.26 -19.87
C VAL A 65 19.93 4.52 -18.88
N ALA A 66 19.62 5.29 -17.83
CA ALA A 66 20.48 5.44 -16.66
C ALA A 66 19.85 4.71 -15.47
N GLN A 67 20.41 3.56 -15.09
CA GLN A 67 19.84 2.67 -14.08
C GLN A 67 20.79 2.45 -12.90
N TRP A 68 20.23 2.52 -11.69
CA TRP A 68 20.91 2.10 -10.46
C TRP A 68 21.00 0.57 -10.38
N GLN A 69 22.21 0.03 -10.42
CA GLN A 69 22.49 -1.42 -10.48
C GLN A 69 22.59 -2.06 -9.09
N SER A 70 21.61 -1.80 -8.23
CA SER A 70 21.52 -2.42 -6.90
C SER A 70 20.06 -2.59 -6.49
N ASP A 71 19.82 -3.59 -5.65
CA ASP A 71 18.53 -3.84 -4.99
C ASP A 71 18.32 -2.89 -3.80
N GLU A 72 19.39 -2.24 -3.32
CA GLU A 72 19.32 -1.21 -2.27
C GLU A 72 18.89 0.15 -2.82
N PRO A 73 18.17 0.98 -2.04
CA PRO A 73 17.83 2.37 -2.36
C PRO A 73 18.98 3.16 -2.99
N CYS A 74 18.72 3.84 -4.10
CA CYS A 74 19.72 4.71 -4.70
C CYS A 74 19.92 5.93 -3.80
N PRO A 75 21.16 6.39 -3.57
CA PRO A 75 21.38 7.61 -2.80
C PRO A 75 20.69 8.80 -3.46
N ARG A 76 20.07 9.68 -2.65
CA ARG A 76 19.44 10.91 -3.15
C ARG A 76 20.37 11.74 -4.04
N ALA A 77 21.65 11.84 -3.64
CA ALA A 77 22.67 12.55 -4.41
C ALA A 77 22.89 11.94 -5.81
N TRP A 78 22.89 10.60 -5.93
CA TRP A 78 22.99 9.93 -7.22
C TRP A 78 21.79 10.27 -8.11
N LEU A 79 20.59 10.25 -7.53
CA LEU A 79 19.37 10.56 -8.27
C LEU A 79 19.37 12.02 -8.78
N LEU A 80 19.72 12.98 -7.93
CA LEU A 80 19.82 14.40 -8.30
C LEU A 80 20.89 14.67 -9.36
N GLN A 81 22.00 13.93 -9.35
CA GLN A 81 23.05 14.03 -10.38
C GLN A 81 22.65 13.37 -11.71
N THR A 82 21.82 12.33 -11.66
CA THR A 82 21.47 11.51 -12.82
C THR A 82 20.21 12.00 -13.53
N VAL A 83 19.26 12.58 -12.80
CA VAL A 83 17.96 13.03 -13.34
C VAL A 83 18.00 14.16 -14.39
N PRO A 84 18.99 15.08 -14.44
CA PRO A 84 18.98 16.17 -15.41
C PRO A 84 18.84 15.68 -16.85
N GLY A 85 17.90 16.28 -17.58
CA GLY A 85 17.59 15.94 -18.98
C GLY A 85 16.74 14.69 -19.16
N ALA A 86 16.30 14.02 -18.09
CA ALA A 86 15.44 12.85 -18.17
C ALA A 86 14.07 13.22 -18.78
N THR A 87 13.59 12.39 -19.71
CA THR A 87 12.23 12.46 -20.25
C THR A 87 11.26 11.60 -19.43
N GLY A 88 11.75 10.52 -18.82
CA GLY A 88 10.99 9.61 -17.97
C GLY A 88 11.75 9.15 -16.73
N LEU A 89 11.03 8.91 -15.64
CA LEU A 89 11.56 8.25 -14.44
C LEU A 89 10.76 6.98 -14.14
N LEU A 90 11.45 5.91 -13.76
CA LEU A 90 10.88 4.75 -13.09
C LEU A 90 11.44 4.70 -11.65
N ILE A 91 10.57 4.89 -10.68
CA ILE A 91 10.92 5.03 -9.26
C ILE A 91 10.30 3.93 -8.40
N MET A 92 10.80 3.80 -7.18
CA MET A 92 10.30 2.93 -6.12
C MET A 92 9.65 3.77 -5.01
N VAL A 93 8.92 3.11 -4.11
CA VAL A 93 8.28 3.75 -2.94
C VAL A 93 9.27 4.49 -2.02
N SER A 94 10.55 4.09 -2.03
CA SER A 94 11.61 4.71 -1.23
C SER A 94 12.14 6.02 -1.80
N ASP A 95 11.80 6.38 -3.04
CA ASP A 95 12.37 7.56 -3.71
C ASP A 95 11.44 8.77 -3.53
N LEU A 96 11.88 9.79 -2.77
CA LEU A 96 11.11 11.02 -2.58
C LEU A 96 11.08 11.87 -3.86
N ILE A 97 9.89 12.17 -4.39
CA ILE A 97 9.71 13.02 -5.58
C ILE A 97 9.11 14.36 -5.16
N ASP A 98 9.99 15.30 -4.85
CA ASP A 98 9.66 16.64 -4.39
C ASP A 98 10.03 17.70 -5.43
N THR A 99 9.78 18.97 -5.09
CA THR A 99 10.08 20.11 -5.96
C THR A 99 11.56 20.24 -6.31
N GLU A 100 12.48 19.82 -5.43
CA GLU A 100 13.92 19.81 -5.70
C GLU A 100 14.24 18.85 -6.85
N LEU A 101 13.81 17.59 -6.75
CA LEU A 101 14.08 16.58 -7.77
C LEU A 101 13.47 16.97 -9.11
N LEU A 102 12.22 17.45 -9.09
CA LEU A 102 11.53 17.88 -10.30
C LEU A 102 12.27 19.04 -10.95
N SER A 103 12.83 19.96 -10.16
CA SER A 103 13.62 21.10 -10.68
C SER A 103 14.94 20.64 -11.27
N ALA A 104 15.62 19.69 -10.61
CA ALA A 104 16.86 19.09 -11.12
C ALA A 104 16.63 18.32 -12.44
N ALA A 105 15.49 17.65 -12.60
CA ALA A 105 15.14 16.93 -13.82
C ALA A 105 15.05 17.84 -15.05
N GLY A 106 14.55 19.06 -14.86
CA GLY A 106 14.37 20.05 -15.91
C GLY A 106 13.05 19.92 -16.68
N PRO A 107 12.83 20.80 -17.68
CA PRO A 107 11.56 20.89 -18.42
C PRO A 107 11.33 19.72 -19.39
N GLN A 108 12.32 18.85 -19.62
CA GLN A 108 12.18 17.70 -20.51
C GLN A 108 11.36 16.56 -19.89
N LEU A 109 11.21 16.56 -18.55
CA LEU A 109 10.52 15.50 -17.84
C LEU A 109 9.02 15.50 -18.18
N LYS A 110 8.54 14.41 -18.77
CA LYS A 110 7.15 14.26 -19.21
C LYS A 110 6.37 13.22 -18.42
N THR A 111 7.05 12.23 -17.85
CA THR A 111 6.40 11.10 -17.20
C THR A 111 7.21 10.56 -16.02
N ILE A 112 6.50 10.15 -14.98
CA ILE A 112 7.03 9.38 -13.87
C ILE A 112 6.18 8.13 -13.75
N ALA A 113 6.81 6.97 -13.63
CA ALA A 113 6.17 5.72 -13.29
C ALA A 113 6.68 5.28 -11.94
N THR A 114 5.79 4.93 -11.01
CA THR A 114 6.16 4.39 -9.70
C THR A 114 5.80 2.93 -9.61
N PHE A 115 6.74 2.11 -9.14
CA PHE A 115 6.51 0.71 -8.81
C PHE A 115 5.84 0.61 -7.43
N SER A 116 4.67 1.22 -7.31
CA SER A 116 3.88 1.28 -6.08
C SER A 116 2.42 1.64 -6.39
N THR A 117 1.53 1.34 -5.43
CA THR A 117 0.14 1.80 -5.46
C THR A 117 -0.06 3.11 -4.70
N GLY A 118 0.61 3.26 -3.55
CA GLY A 118 0.63 4.52 -2.84
C GLY A 118 1.49 5.54 -3.57
N THR A 119 1.14 6.82 -3.42
CA THR A 119 1.75 7.98 -4.07
C THR A 119 2.19 9.04 -3.05
N ASP A 120 2.26 8.67 -1.78
CA ASP A 120 2.59 9.52 -0.65
C ASP A 120 4.02 10.09 -0.69
N HIS A 121 4.92 9.41 -1.40
CA HIS A 121 6.29 9.83 -1.68
C HIS A 121 6.41 10.80 -2.87
N ILE A 122 5.29 11.24 -3.46
CA ILE A 122 5.25 12.06 -4.69
C ILE A 122 4.46 13.35 -4.45
N ASP A 123 5.06 14.50 -4.76
CA ASP A 123 4.39 15.81 -4.77
C ASP A 123 3.45 15.94 -5.98
N LEU A 124 2.24 15.37 -5.86
CA LEU A 124 1.21 15.40 -6.90
C LEU A 124 0.85 16.83 -7.35
N PRO A 125 0.68 17.83 -6.46
CA PRO A 125 0.52 19.22 -6.88
C PRO A 125 1.64 19.73 -7.78
N ALA A 126 2.91 19.45 -7.43
CA ALA A 126 4.06 19.88 -8.24
C ALA A 126 4.12 19.17 -9.60
N LEU A 127 3.81 17.87 -9.67
CA LEU A 127 3.67 17.13 -10.93
C LEU A 127 2.60 17.76 -11.82
N LYS A 128 1.42 18.03 -11.26
CA LYS A 128 0.29 18.63 -11.97
C LYS A 128 0.63 20.02 -12.51
N ALA A 129 1.26 20.86 -11.70
CA ALA A 129 1.68 22.21 -12.10
C ALA A 129 2.65 22.20 -13.30
N ARG A 130 3.42 21.11 -13.48
CA ARG A 130 4.38 20.93 -14.57
C ARG A 130 3.86 20.09 -15.73
N GLY A 131 2.62 19.60 -15.68
CA GLY A 131 2.04 18.75 -16.71
C GLY A 131 2.72 17.37 -16.83
N ILE A 132 3.34 16.88 -15.76
CA ILE A 132 4.03 15.59 -15.73
C ILE A 132 3.00 14.48 -15.47
N ARG A 133 2.99 13.45 -16.32
CA ARG A 133 2.10 12.29 -16.16
C ARG A 133 2.63 11.33 -15.10
N LEU A 134 1.73 10.76 -14.31
CA LEU A 134 2.06 9.73 -13.32
C LEU A 134 1.42 8.39 -13.71
N GLY A 135 2.23 7.35 -13.81
CA GLY A 135 1.80 5.95 -13.86
C GLY A 135 2.05 5.29 -12.51
N TYR A 136 1.07 4.54 -12.00
CA TYR A 136 1.17 3.80 -10.75
C TYR A 136 0.40 2.47 -10.86
N ILE A 137 0.72 1.52 -9.98
CA ILE A 137 0.18 0.16 -10.03
C ILE A 137 -1.15 0.13 -9.26
N THR A 138 -2.21 -0.43 -9.85
CA THR A 138 -3.55 -0.43 -9.23
C THR A 138 -4.13 -1.82 -8.94
N ASP A 139 -3.82 -2.84 -9.74
CA ASP A 139 -4.55 -4.12 -9.71
C ASP A 139 -3.73 -5.31 -9.22
N CYS A 140 -2.49 -5.48 -9.68
CA CYS A 140 -1.76 -6.75 -9.64
C CYS A 140 -1.39 -7.26 -8.24
N LEU A 141 -1.47 -6.41 -7.22
CA LEU A 141 -1.08 -6.71 -5.83
C LEU A 141 -2.28 -6.83 -4.89
N SER A 142 -3.50 -6.59 -5.39
CA SER A 142 -4.71 -6.55 -4.54
C SER A 142 -4.95 -7.86 -3.80
N ASP A 143 -4.79 -8.98 -4.50
CA ASP A 143 -5.02 -10.31 -3.95
C ASP A 143 -3.91 -10.75 -3.00
N ALA A 144 -2.65 -10.48 -3.33
CA ALA A 144 -1.50 -10.82 -2.48
C ALA A 144 -1.54 -10.05 -1.15
N VAL A 145 -1.82 -8.75 -1.19
CA VAL A 145 -1.95 -7.93 0.03
C VAL A 145 -3.18 -8.36 0.85
N ALA A 146 -4.26 -8.78 0.21
CA ALA A 146 -5.42 -9.30 0.91
C ALA A 146 -5.17 -10.66 1.60
N ASP A 147 -4.40 -11.55 0.97
CA ASP A 147 -3.95 -12.80 1.58
C ASP A 147 -3.09 -12.52 2.82
N LEU A 148 -2.18 -11.54 2.70
CA LEU A 148 -1.35 -11.10 3.81
C LEU A 148 -2.18 -10.50 4.96
N ALA A 149 -3.17 -9.67 4.65
CA ALA A 149 -4.07 -9.09 5.64
C ALA A 149 -4.81 -10.18 6.43
N VAL A 150 -5.34 -11.20 5.75
CA VAL A 150 -5.99 -12.35 6.40
C VAL A 150 -5.00 -13.12 7.27
N MET A 151 -3.78 -13.35 6.78
CA MET A 151 -2.74 -14.00 7.57
C MET A 151 -2.43 -13.22 8.85
N LEU A 152 -2.25 -11.90 8.76
CA LEU A 152 -2.00 -11.03 9.91
C LEU A 152 -3.15 -11.04 10.92
N VAL A 153 -4.41 -11.02 10.46
CA VAL A 153 -5.59 -11.16 11.32
C VAL A 153 -5.53 -12.47 12.10
N LEU A 154 -5.33 -13.60 11.41
CA LEU A 154 -5.33 -14.92 12.04
C LEU A 154 -4.15 -15.09 13.00
N MET A 155 -2.97 -14.63 12.62
CA MET A 155 -1.77 -14.70 13.45
C MET A 155 -1.90 -13.87 14.72
N ALA A 156 -2.44 -12.64 14.63
CA ALA A 156 -2.69 -11.79 15.78
C ALA A 156 -3.72 -12.43 16.73
N GLN A 157 -4.83 -12.93 16.20
CA GLN A 157 -5.89 -13.55 17.00
C GLN A 157 -5.48 -14.88 17.63
N ARG A 158 -4.63 -15.67 16.96
CA ARG A 158 -4.20 -17.00 17.42
C ARG A 158 -2.82 -17.01 18.08
N ARG A 159 -2.24 -15.82 18.35
CA ARG A 159 -0.92 -15.67 18.97
C ARG A 159 0.17 -16.47 18.23
N GLY A 160 0.08 -16.48 16.89
CA GLY A 160 0.91 -17.33 16.05
C GLY A 160 2.40 -16.98 16.13
N ALA A 161 2.74 -15.69 16.20
CA ALA A 161 4.12 -15.21 16.35
C ALA A 161 4.75 -15.71 17.65
N GLU A 162 4.03 -15.52 18.76
CA GLU A 162 4.44 -15.99 20.08
C GLU A 162 4.60 -17.52 20.09
N ALA A 163 3.64 -18.26 19.53
CA ALA A 163 3.71 -19.71 19.44
C ALA A 163 4.95 -20.17 18.66
N LEU A 164 5.21 -19.57 17.49
CA LEU A 164 6.38 -19.87 16.67
C LEU A 164 7.68 -19.59 17.43
N ALA A 165 7.79 -18.42 18.06
CA ALA A 165 8.98 -18.03 18.82
C ALA A 165 9.27 -19.01 19.98
N ARG A 166 8.23 -19.44 20.72
CA ARG A 166 8.38 -20.40 21.81
C ARG A 166 8.83 -21.77 21.31
N VAL A 167 8.25 -22.24 20.21
CA VAL A 167 8.68 -23.50 19.58
C VAL A 167 10.13 -23.41 19.12
N SER A 168 10.51 -22.34 18.43
CA SER A 168 11.88 -22.14 17.91
C SER A 168 12.94 -22.03 19.01
N ARG A 169 12.59 -21.53 20.20
CA ARG A 169 13.49 -21.48 21.36
C ARG A 169 13.59 -22.81 22.12
N GLY A 170 12.78 -23.81 21.76
CA GLY A 170 12.73 -25.09 22.46
C GLY A 170 11.88 -25.07 23.73
N ASP A 171 10.99 -24.09 23.90
CA ASP A 171 10.10 -23.95 25.07
C ASP A 171 8.93 -24.97 25.03
N TRP A 172 8.72 -25.66 23.91
CA TRP A 172 7.54 -26.52 23.70
C TRP A 172 7.46 -27.69 24.71
N PRO A 173 8.53 -28.45 25.04
CA PRO A 173 8.43 -29.52 26.04
C PRO A 173 7.96 -29.02 27.42
N GLN A 174 8.11 -27.71 27.71
CA GLN A 174 7.64 -27.09 28.95
C GLN A 174 6.24 -26.46 28.84
N LEU A 175 5.56 -26.65 27.69
CA LEU A 175 4.20 -26.17 27.40
C LEU A 175 3.25 -27.34 27.13
N PRO A 176 2.97 -28.18 28.15
CA PRO A 176 1.99 -29.25 28.00
C PRO A 176 0.63 -28.64 27.67
N TRP A 177 -0.15 -29.37 26.86
CA TRP A 177 -1.50 -28.94 26.51
C TRP A 177 -2.35 -28.71 27.78
N HIS A 178 -3.03 -27.56 27.83
CA HIS A 178 -4.05 -27.27 28.83
C HIS A 178 -5.11 -26.31 28.25
N PRO A 179 -6.34 -26.23 28.80
CA PRO A 179 -7.43 -25.45 28.19
C PRO A 179 -7.17 -23.95 28.01
N GLY A 180 -6.26 -23.38 28.81
CA GLY A 180 -5.88 -21.97 28.73
C GLY A 180 -4.61 -21.70 27.91
N LEU A 181 -3.98 -22.75 27.35
CA LEU A 181 -2.73 -22.60 26.62
C LEU A 181 -2.97 -21.81 25.33
N MET A 182 -2.32 -20.65 25.22
CA MET A 182 -2.28 -19.86 23.98
C MET A 182 -3.67 -19.52 23.42
N THR A 183 -4.67 -19.34 24.29
CA THR A 183 -6.02 -18.94 23.86
C THR A 183 -6.02 -17.50 23.33
N GLY A 184 -6.92 -17.25 22.37
CA GLY A 184 -7.11 -15.95 21.75
C GLY A 184 -8.50 -15.82 21.13
N PRO A 185 -8.89 -14.62 20.68
CA PRO A 185 -10.21 -14.36 20.13
C PRO A 185 -10.45 -15.15 18.83
N GLN A 186 -11.69 -15.57 18.61
CA GLN A 186 -12.12 -16.24 17.38
C GLN A 186 -12.78 -15.24 16.42
N ILE A 187 -12.56 -15.41 15.11
CA ILE A 187 -13.10 -14.55 14.04
C ILE A 187 -14.56 -14.83 13.64
N ARG A 188 -15.05 -16.06 13.86
CA ARG A 188 -16.41 -16.45 13.46
C ARG A 188 -17.45 -15.60 14.21
N GLY A 189 -18.43 -15.09 13.48
CA GLY A 189 -19.51 -14.25 14.00
C GLY A 189 -19.05 -12.84 14.40
N LYS A 190 -17.82 -12.43 14.05
CA LYS A 190 -17.26 -11.14 14.44
C LYS A 190 -17.50 -10.03 13.42
N THR A 191 -17.29 -8.80 13.87
CA THR A 191 -17.32 -7.60 13.04
C THR A 191 -15.91 -7.21 12.61
N VAL A 192 -15.72 -6.96 11.32
CA VAL A 192 -14.45 -6.48 10.74
C VAL A 192 -14.62 -5.05 10.27
N GLY A 193 -13.86 -4.14 10.86
CA GLY A 193 -13.76 -2.73 10.50
C GLY A 193 -12.68 -2.47 9.48
N PHE A 194 -12.96 -1.63 8.48
CA PHE A 194 -11.97 -1.20 7.50
C PHE A 194 -11.82 0.33 7.48
N LEU A 195 -10.60 0.81 7.74
CA LEU A 195 -10.22 2.20 7.48
C LEU A 195 -9.82 2.30 6.01
N GLY A 196 -10.76 2.73 5.15
CA GLY A 196 -10.64 2.67 3.70
C GLY A 196 -11.17 1.34 3.14
N PHE A 197 -12.09 1.42 2.17
CA PHE A 197 -12.80 0.25 1.64
C PHE A 197 -12.64 0.06 0.12
N GLY A 198 -11.41 0.25 -0.36
CA GLY A 198 -11.04 0.04 -1.75
C GLY A 198 -10.85 -1.45 -2.11
N ARG A 199 -10.16 -1.69 -3.23
CA ARG A 199 -9.96 -3.02 -3.82
C ARG A 199 -9.35 -4.05 -2.84
N ILE A 200 -8.27 -3.69 -2.14
CA ILE A 200 -7.59 -4.57 -1.17
C ILE A 200 -8.50 -4.89 0.02
N ALA A 201 -9.19 -3.90 0.57
CA ALA A 201 -10.10 -4.10 1.70
C ALA A 201 -11.26 -5.02 1.32
N GLN A 202 -11.84 -4.85 0.13
CA GLN A 202 -12.91 -5.72 -0.35
C GLN A 202 -12.41 -7.15 -0.64
N ALA A 203 -11.22 -7.29 -1.22
CA ALA A 203 -10.56 -8.58 -1.41
C ALA A 203 -10.30 -9.32 -0.09
N THR A 204 -9.92 -8.57 0.95
CA THR A 204 -9.71 -9.08 2.32
C THR A 204 -11.04 -9.52 2.93
N ALA A 205 -12.06 -8.67 2.87
CA ALA A 205 -13.40 -8.99 3.36
C ALA A 205 -13.96 -10.25 2.68
N LYS A 206 -13.78 -10.39 1.35
CA LYS A 206 -14.22 -11.55 0.58
C LYS A 206 -13.63 -12.87 1.10
N ARG A 207 -12.34 -12.87 1.43
CA ARG A 207 -11.65 -14.03 2.01
C ARG A 207 -12.14 -14.34 3.42
N LEU A 208 -12.37 -13.30 4.23
CA LEU A 208 -12.87 -13.43 5.60
C LEU A 208 -14.31 -14.00 5.66
N LEU A 209 -15.09 -13.94 4.57
CA LEU A 209 -16.39 -14.64 4.50
C LEU A 209 -16.26 -16.15 4.72
N GLY A 210 -15.17 -16.77 4.23
CA GLY A 210 -14.90 -18.20 4.46
C GLY A 210 -14.68 -18.55 5.94
N PHE A 211 -14.35 -17.55 6.76
CA PHE A 211 -14.19 -17.68 8.21
C PHE A 211 -15.48 -17.35 8.99
N GLY A 212 -16.57 -17.01 8.29
CA GLY A 212 -17.89 -16.79 8.85
C GLY A 212 -18.00 -15.50 9.68
N ILE A 213 -17.38 -14.41 9.25
CA ILE A 213 -17.61 -13.08 9.85
C ILE A 213 -19.08 -12.69 9.72
N ALA A 214 -19.62 -11.97 10.70
CA ALA A 214 -21.03 -11.56 10.70
C ALA A 214 -21.25 -10.22 10.00
N LYS A 215 -20.29 -9.29 10.16
CA LYS A 215 -20.46 -7.89 9.74
C LYS A 215 -19.15 -7.30 9.25
N VAL A 216 -19.25 -6.46 8.23
CA VAL A 216 -18.20 -5.57 7.74
C VAL A 216 -18.69 -4.14 7.98
N VAL A 217 -17.90 -3.36 8.71
CA VAL A 217 -18.10 -1.91 8.84
C VAL A 217 -16.92 -1.19 8.20
N TYR A 218 -17.16 -0.07 7.55
CA TYR A 218 -16.06 0.66 6.93
C TYR A 218 -16.30 2.17 6.85
N VAL A 219 -15.19 2.90 6.76
CA VAL A 219 -15.18 4.34 6.44
C VAL A 219 -14.50 4.56 5.10
N THR A 220 -14.87 5.66 4.45
CA THR A 220 -14.18 6.16 3.25
C THR A 220 -13.59 7.54 3.54
N SER A 221 -12.86 8.13 2.59
CA SER A 221 -12.40 9.52 2.68
C SER A 221 -13.54 10.53 2.75
N LYS A 222 -14.78 10.11 2.44
CA LYS A 222 -16.00 10.90 2.56
C LYS A 222 -16.91 10.23 3.60
N PRO A 223 -16.93 10.71 4.85
CA PRO A 223 -17.71 10.11 5.92
C PRO A 223 -19.16 9.80 5.52
N GLY A 224 -19.61 8.56 5.75
CA GLY A 224 -20.98 8.11 5.47
C GLY A 224 -21.30 7.85 3.99
N VAL A 225 -20.35 8.09 3.08
CA VAL A 225 -20.54 7.83 1.65
C VAL A 225 -20.01 6.43 1.33
N SER A 226 -20.93 5.56 0.89
CA SER A 226 -20.61 4.20 0.45
C SER A 226 -19.67 4.21 -0.75
N VAL A 227 -18.83 3.18 -0.86
CA VAL A 227 -18.10 2.92 -2.10
C VAL A 227 -19.07 2.61 -3.23
N LYS A 228 -18.72 3.02 -4.46
CA LYS A 228 -19.55 2.74 -5.65
C LYS A 228 -19.20 1.41 -6.27
N GLU A 229 -17.94 1.04 -6.19
CA GLU A 229 -17.37 -0.14 -6.82
C GLU A 229 -17.42 -1.34 -5.86
N ASP A 230 -18.06 -2.42 -6.31
CA ASP A 230 -17.98 -3.74 -5.67
C ASP A 230 -17.09 -4.64 -6.52
N TYR A 231 -15.78 -4.61 -6.24
CA TYR A 231 -14.77 -5.32 -7.02
C TYR A 231 -14.82 -6.85 -6.84
N TYR A 232 -15.42 -7.34 -5.75
CA TYR A 232 -15.39 -8.75 -5.35
C TYR A 232 -16.78 -9.35 -5.07
N GLY A 233 -17.84 -8.64 -5.42
CA GLY A 233 -19.23 -9.10 -5.29
C GLY A 233 -19.67 -9.30 -3.84
N LEU A 234 -19.23 -8.43 -2.93
CA LEU A 234 -19.61 -8.50 -1.50
C LEU A 234 -21.10 -8.20 -1.29
N SER A 235 -21.67 -7.31 -2.11
CA SER A 235 -23.10 -6.98 -2.05
C SER A 235 -24.01 -8.16 -2.41
N GLY A 236 -23.53 -9.06 -3.29
CA GLY A 236 -24.23 -10.29 -3.65
C GLY A 236 -24.20 -11.38 -2.58
N ASP A 237 -23.36 -11.23 -1.55
CA ASP A 237 -23.23 -12.17 -0.43
C ASP A 237 -24.00 -11.69 0.82
N ALA A 238 -25.06 -10.88 0.66
CA ALA A 238 -25.82 -10.27 1.77
C ALA A 238 -26.41 -11.29 2.76
N GLU A 239 -26.71 -12.52 2.32
CA GLU A 239 -27.14 -13.61 3.21
C GLU A 239 -26.01 -14.13 4.12
N LYS A 240 -24.75 -13.89 3.74
CA LYS A 240 -23.55 -14.35 4.46
C LYS A 240 -22.94 -13.26 5.35
N VAL A 241 -23.09 -11.99 4.99
CA VAL A 241 -22.46 -10.88 5.71
C VAL A 241 -23.24 -9.58 5.57
N GLN A 242 -23.34 -8.82 6.66
CA GLN A 242 -23.84 -7.44 6.62
C GLN A 242 -22.70 -6.49 6.28
N VAL A 243 -22.85 -5.65 5.26
CA VAL A 243 -21.84 -4.67 4.86
C VAL A 243 -22.39 -3.27 5.06
N GLU A 244 -21.74 -2.46 5.89
CA GLU A 244 -22.24 -1.15 6.31
C GLU A 244 -21.16 -0.07 6.23
N VAL A 245 -21.48 1.06 5.60
CA VAL A 245 -20.66 2.27 5.70
C VAL A 245 -21.01 3.02 6.99
N VAL A 246 -20.00 3.48 7.72
CA VAL A 246 -20.17 4.34 8.90
C VAL A 246 -19.59 5.73 8.65
N SER A 247 -20.15 6.74 9.33
CA SER A 247 -19.73 8.14 9.20
C SER A 247 -18.72 8.58 10.25
N ASP A 248 -18.43 7.74 11.23
CA ASP A 248 -17.62 8.12 12.39
C ASP A 248 -16.63 7.02 12.78
N LEU A 249 -15.41 7.43 13.12
CA LEU A 249 -14.31 6.55 13.51
C LEU A 249 -14.53 5.90 14.88
N SER A 250 -15.22 6.59 15.80
CA SER A 250 -15.54 6.04 17.12
C SER A 250 -16.46 4.82 16.99
N ARG A 251 -17.46 4.91 16.10
CA ARG A 251 -18.36 3.79 15.78
C ARG A 251 -17.58 2.63 15.16
N LEU A 252 -16.68 2.90 14.20
CA LEU A 252 -15.85 1.85 13.61
C LEU A 252 -14.99 1.15 14.67
N ALA A 253 -14.29 1.91 15.52
CA ALA A 253 -13.42 1.36 16.57
C ALA A 253 -14.20 0.49 17.56
N SER A 254 -15.35 0.99 18.05
CA SER A 254 -16.14 0.33 19.09
C SER A 254 -16.91 -0.90 18.62
N GLU A 255 -17.39 -0.92 17.37
CA GLU A 255 -18.12 -2.06 16.80
C GLU A 255 -17.20 -3.21 16.36
N SER A 256 -15.94 -2.91 16.04
CA SER A 256 -15.04 -3.86 15.40
C SER A 256 -14.33 -4.79 16.38
N ASP A 257 -14.27 -6.08 16.04
CA ASP A 257 -13.40 -7.07 16.69
C ASP A 257 -12.05 -7.21 15.95
N VAL A 258 -12.00 -6.75 14.70
CA VAL A 258 -10.80 -6.63 13.89
C VAL A 258 -10.87 -5.28 13.19
N VAL A 259 -9.83 -4.46 13.28
CA VAL A 259 -9.71 -3.24 12.46
C VAL A 259 -8.57 -3.44 11.47
N VAL A 260 -8.86 -3.35 10.17
CA VAL A 260 -7.88 -3.40 9.09
C VAL A 260 -7.67 -1.98 8.56
N VAL A 261 -6.43 -1.50 8.62
CA VAL A 261 -6.01 -0.20 8.10
C VAL A 261 -5.55 -0.37 6.66
N GLY A 262 -6.32 0.19 5.72
CA GLY A 262 -6.10 0.07 4.27
C GLY A 262 -6.28 1.40 3.52
N CYS A 263 -6.19 2.53 4.21
CA CYS A 263 -6.34 3.87 3.63
C CYS A 263 -4.99 4.43 3.16
N GLY A 264 -5.02 5.35 2.18
CA GLY A 264 -3.81 6.05 1.76
C GLY A 264 -3.29 6.99 2.85
N LEU A 265 -1.96 7.17 2.94
CA LEU A 265 -1.34 8.14 3.81
C LEU A 265 -1.48 9.55 3.23
N THR A 266 -2.05 10.45 4.01
CA THR A 266 -2.23 11.88 3.74
C THR A 266 -2.01 12.64 5.04
N PRO A 267 -1.89 13.98 5.00
CA PRO A 267 -1.86 14.78 6.23
C PRO A 267 -3.06 14.52 7.16
N SER A 268 -4.23 14.18 6.61
CA SER A 268 -5.44 13.91 7.40
C SER A 268 -5.55 12.47 7.90
N THR A 269 -4.78 11.53 7.36
CA THR A 269 -4.76 10.12 7.81
C THR A 269 -3.50 9.77 8.61
N ARG A 270 -2.53 10.69 8.72
CA ARG A 270 -1.41 10.53 9.63
C ARG A 270 -1.91 10.45 11.07
N HIS A 271 -1.50 9.41 11.78
CA HIS A 271 -1.93 9.08 13.14
C HIS A 271 -3.46 9.06 13.29
N LEU A 272 -4.17 8.64 12.24
CA LEU A 272 -5.61 8.41 12.28
C LEU A 272 -5.98 7.37 13.35
N VAL A 273 -5.12 6.36 13.50
CA VAL A 273 -5.18 5.40 14.61
C VAL A 273 -4.24 5.87 15.70
N ASN A 274 -4.76 6.70 16.59
CA ASN A 274 -4.07 7.26 17.76
C ASN A 274 -4.58 6.62 19.07
N ALA A 275 -4.11 7.13 20.22
CA ALA A 275 -4.52 6.67 21.54
C ALA A 275 -6.05 6.74 21.76
N GLU A 276 -6.72 7.78 21.27
CA GLU A 276 -8.18 7.91 21.39
C GLU A 276 -8.90 6.80 20.62
N PHE A 277 -8.50 6.55 19.36
CA PHE A 277 -9.06 5.48 18.54
C PHE A 277 -8.86 4.11 19.21
N LEU A 278 -7.63 3.82 19.67
CA LEU A 278 -7.27 2.57 20.32
C LEU A 278 -8.05 2.36 21.63
N SER A 279 -8.28 3.43 22.41
CA SER A 279 -9.05 3.36 23.66
C SER A 279 -10.53 2.99 23.46
N LYS A 280 -11.06 3.23 22.27
CA LYS A 280 -12.46 2.93 21.89
C LYS A 280 -12.61 1.52 21.33
N MET A 281 -11.52 0.85 20.99
CA MET A 281 -11.56 -0.53 20.51
C MET A 281 -11.95 -1.49 21.63
N LYS A 282 -12.48 -2.65 21.26
CA LYS A 282 -12.77 -3.71 22.23
C LYS A 282 -11.46 -4.27 22.79
N LYS A 283 -11.45 -4.65 24.07
CA LYS A 283 -10.32 -5.35 24.70
C LYS A 283 -9.89 -6.63 23.98
N THR A 284 -10.82 -7.29 23.30
CA THR A 284 -10.57 -8.50 22.52
C THR A 284 -10.24 -8.23 21.05
N ALA A 285 -10.22 -6.96 20.63
CA ALA A 285 -10.01 -6.61 19.24
C ALA A 285 -8.54 -6.72 18.84
N VAL A 286 -8.31 -6.95 17.54
CA VAL A 286 -6.98 -6.87 16.94
C VAL A 286 -6.91 -5.75 15.91
N LEU A 287 -5.77 -5.08 15.84
CA LEU A 287 -5.46 -4.08 14.81
C LEU A 287 -4.56 -4.70 13.74
N VAL A 288 -4.87 -4.50 12.46
CA VAL A 288 -4.03 -4.93 11.35
C VAL A 288 -3.70 -3.74 10.46
N ASN A 289 -2.42 -3.48 10.20
CA ASN A 289 -1.99 -2.40 9.32
C ASN A 289 -1.29 -2.96 8.08
N ILE A 290 -1.89 -2.70 6.92
CA ILE A 290 -1.40 -3.06 5.58
C ILE A 290 -1.29 -1.82 4.67
N ALA A 291 -1.38 -0.62 5.25
CA ALA A 291 -1.41 0.65 4.53
C ALA A 291 -0.03 1.32 4.52
N ARG A 292 0.20 2.18 5.51
CA ARG A 292 1.47 2.86 5.77
C ARG A 292 1.67 2.94 7.28
N GLY A 293 2.93 2.86 7.70
CA GLY A 293 3.31 2.97 9.12
C GLY A 293 2.72 4.21 9.80
N PRO A 294 2.95 5.43 9.29
CA PRO A 294 2.49 6.67 9.92
C PRO A 294 0.97 6.86 10.01
N VAL A 295 0.14 5.97 9.47
CA VAL A 295 -1.32 6.02 9.70
C VAL A 295 -1.65 5.61 11.14
N VAL A 296 -0.82 4.76 11.73
CA VAL A 296 -0.92 4.32 13.13
C VAL A 296 0.16 5.03 13.94
N ASP A 297 -0.22 5.66 15.03
CA ASP A 297 0.74 6.14 16.03
C ASP A 297 1.36 4.92 16.73
N THR A 298 2.63 4.64 16.40
CA THR A 298 3.33 3.45 16.87
C THR A 298 3.51 3.47 18.40
N ASN A 299 3.71 4.64 19.00
CA ASN A 299 3.86 4.75 20.45
C ASN A 299 2.53 4.52 21.16
N ALA A 300 1.46 5.12 20.67
CA ALA A 300 0.12 4.87 21.20
C ALA A 300 -0.28 3.39 21.08
N LEU A 301 0.11 2.72 19.99
CA LEU A 301 -0.11 1.28 19.82
C LEU A 301 0.66 0.44 20.85
N VAL A 302 1.94 0.75 21.08
CA VAL A 302 2.75 0.09 22.12
C VAL A 302 2.06 0.23 23.48
N GLU A 303 1.68 1.45 23.87
CA GLU A 303 1.01 1.70 25.15
C GLU A 303 -0.32 0.93 25.26
N ALA A 304 -1.13 0.91 24.19
CA ALA A 304 -2.38 0.18 24.15
C ALA A 304 -2.18 -1.35 24.29
N LEU A 305 -1.10 -1.89 23.71
CA LEU A 305 -0.73 -3.30 23.85
C LEU A 305 -0.22 -3.62 25.25
N ASP A 306 0.61 -2.76 25.84
CA ASP A 306 1.14 -2.94 27.19
C ASP A 306 0.03 -2.88 28.25
N MET A 307 -0.89 -1.92 28.10
CA MET A 307 -2.06 -1.77 28.98
C MET A 307 -3.16 -2.81 28.73
N GLY A 308 -3.07 -3.59 27.65
CA GLY A 308 -4.11 -4.55 27.25
C GLY A 308 -5.44 -3.89 26.89
N LEU A 309 -5.40 -2.68 26.32
CA LEU A 309 -6.57 -2.00 25.76
C LEU A 309 -7.12 -2.73 24.53
N ILE A 310 -6.24 -3.39 23.79
CA ILE A 310 -6.57 -4.31 22.69
C ILE A 310 -5.85 -5.65 22.89
N PHE A 311 -6.29 -6.67 22.16
CA PHE A 311 -5.74 -8.02 22.31
C PHE A 311 -4.36 -8.15 21.68
N GLY A 312 -4.16 -7.60 20.48
CA GLY A 312 -2.92 -7.74 19.71
C GLY A 312 -2.95 -6.96 18.40
N ALA A 313 -1.83 -6.98 17.68
CA ALA A 313 -1.72 -6.31 16.39
C ALA A 313 -0.91 -7.14 15.37
N GLY A 314 -1.28 -7.03 14.09
CA GLY A 314 -0.52 -7.58 12.96
C GLY A 314 -0.11 -6.45 12.01
N LEU A 315 1.18 -6.16 11.93
CA LEU A 315 1.67 -5.00 11.17
C LEU A 315 2.56 -5.49 10.03
N ASP A 316 2.21 -5.10 8.81
CA ASP A 316 3.11 -5.18 7.65
C ASP A 316 3.97 -3.92 7.50
N VAL A 317 3.51 -2.82 8.11
CA VAL A 317 4.13 -1.50 8.04
C VAL A 317 4.06 -0.79 9.39
N ILE A 318 5.15 -0.11 9.75
CA ILE A 318 5.41 0.61 11.00
C ILE A 318 6.08 1.97 10.68
N GLU A 319 5.85 2.97 11.53
CA GLU A 319 6.48 4.28 11.37
C GLU A 319 8.00 4.19 11.61
N GLY A 320 8.78 4.81 10.72
CA GLY A 320 10.24 4.82 10.80
C GLY A 320 10.93 3.67 10.06
N GLU A 321 10.20 2.83 9.32
CA GLU A 321 10.80 1.78 8.50
C GLU A 321 11.76 2.31 7.41
N PRO A 322 12.85 1.58 7.10
CA PRO A 322 13.36 0.38 7.79
C PRO A 322 14.21 0.72 9.04
N ASP A 323 14.47 2.00 9.30
CA ASP A 323 15.42 2.51 10.30
C ASP A 323 14.84 2.55 11.71
N ILE A 324 14.19 1.46 12.14
CA ILE A 324 13.65 1.31 13.48
C ILE A 324 14.78 0.84 14.42
N PRO A 325 15.06 1.54 15.53
CA PRO A 325 16.04 1.09 16.51
C PRO A 325 15.73 -0.32 17.04
N ALA A 326 16.75 -1.17 17.13
CA ALA A 326 16.57 -2.57 17.56
C ALA A 326 15.97 -2.72 18.97
N ASP A 327 16.10 -1.70 19.81
CA ASP A 327 15.55 -1.65 21.16
C ASP A 327 14.15 -1.02 21.24
N HIS A 328 13.59 -0.55 20.12
CA HIS A 328 12.27 0.07 20.06
C HIS A 328 11.20 -0.86 20.66
N PRO A 329 10.34 -0.39 21.57
CA PRO A 329 9.39 -1.24 22.30
C PRO A 329 8.48 -2.09 21.40
N ILE A 330 8.07 -1.55 20.25
CA ILE A 330 7.25 -2.29 19.28
C ILE A 330 7.90 -3.62 18.88
N LEU A 331 9.24 -3.65 18.73
CA LEU A 331 9.99 -4.85 18.32
C LEU A 331 10.04 -5.94 19.40
N LYS A 332 9.67 -5.61 20.63
CA LYS A 332 9.70 -6.51 21.81
C LYS A 332 8.30 -7.00 22.20
N GLN A 333 7.25 -6.56 21.50
CA GLN A 333 5.88 -6.89 21.85
C GLN A 333 5.54 -8.36 21.58
N PRO A 334 5.13 -9.15 22.59
CA PRO A 334 4.83 -10.58 22.40
C PRO A 334 3.50 -10.83 21.67
N ARG A 335 2.58 -9.86 21.69
CA ARG A 335 1.26 -9.92 21.04
C ARG A 335 1.19 -9.17 19.71
N TRP A 336 2.37 -8.96 19.13
CA TRP A 336 2.56 -8.33 17.84
C TRP A 336 3.19 -9.33 16.88
N LEU A 337 2.75 -9.28 15.62
CA LEU A 337 3.42 -9.93 14.50
C LEU A 337 3.93 -8.89 13.52
N TRP A 338 5.17 -9.08 13.11
CA TRP A 338 5.79 -8.43 11.97
C TRP A 338 5.67 -9.31 10.72
N SER A 339 5.19 -8.72 9.62
CA SER A 339 5.38 -9.29 8.29
C SER A 339 6.57 -8.61 7.62
N LEU A 340 7.56 -9.41 7.22
CA LEU A 340 8.67 -8.99 6.35
C LEU A 340 8.27 -9.15 4.87
N CYS A 341 6.98 -9.18 4.57
CA CYS A 341 6.48 -9.28 3.21
C CYS A 341 6.35 -7.86 2.66
N ARG A 342 7.49 -7.31 2.17
CA ARG A 342 7.44 -6.24 1.16
C ARG A 342 6.68 -6.81 -0.03
N THR A 343 5.36 -6.73 -0.01
CA THR A 343 4.50 -7.23 -1.07
C THR A 343 4.54 -6.22 -2.19
N PHE A 344 5.66 -6.18 -2.92
CA PHE A 344 5.84 -5.50 -4.20
C PHE A 344 6.84 -6.29 -5.04
#